data_AF-A0A920TL50-F1
#
_entry.id   AF-A0A920TL50-F1
#
_cell.length_a   1.000
_cell.length_b   1.000
_cell.length_c   1.000
_cell.angle_alpha   90.00
_cell.angle_beta   90.00
_cell.angle_gamma   90.00
#
_symmetry.space_group_name_H-M   'P 1'
#
loop_
_entity.id
_entity.type
_entity.pdbx_description
1 polymer ?
#
loop_
_entity_poly.entity_id
_entity_poly.type
_entity_poly.pdbx_seq_one_letter_code
_entity_poly.pdbx_strand_id
1 'polypeptide(L)' 'MKILAPLDLASTLSHHTSEMFSRNVAALLGEMLNEGELNIDLDDEVIAGKMLTHEGKIMNQHVLDLLDFEKEEKS' A
#
# COMPACT_ATOMS: atom_id res chain seq x y z
N MET A 1 32.71 2.22 -14.47
CA MET A 1 31.53 2.18 -13.57
C MET A 1 30.50 1.26 -14.20
N LYS A 2 30.12 0.16 -13.54
CA LYS A 2 29.14 -0.80 -14.06
C LYS A 2 27.84 -0.58 -13.29
N ILE A 3 26.84 0.00 -13.95
CA ILE A 3 25.49 0.12 -13.37
C ILE A 3 24.82 -1.23 -13.58
N LEU A 4 24.53 -1.93 -12.49
CA LEU A 4 23.73 -3.15 -12.52
C LEU A 4 22.27 -2.73 -12.27
N ALA A 5 21.40 -2.90 -13.26
CA ALA A 5 19.97 -2.64 -13.15
C ALA A 5 19.17 -3.95 -13.39
N PRO A 6 19.22 -4.92 -12.46
CA PRO A 6 18.39 -6.11 -12.57
C PRO A 6 16.93 -5.70 -12.35
N LEU A 7 16.08 -5.94 -13.34
CA LEU A 7 14.63 -5.67 -13.24
C LEU A 7 13.92 -6.54 -12.18
N ASP A 8 14.61 -7.54 -11.62
CA ASP A 8 14.00 -8.61 -10.83
C ASP A 8 14.76 -8.92 -9.54
N LEU A 9 15.22 -7.86 -8.85
CA LEU A 9 15.96 -7.97 -7.59
C LEU A 9 15.15 -8.69 -6.48
N ALA A 10 13.82 -8.61 -6.54
CA ALA A 10 12.91 -9.27 -5.62
C ALA A 10 12.94 -10.81 -5.76
N SER A 11 13.12 -11.32 -6.98
CA SER A 11 13.15 -12.77 -7.26
C SER A 11 14.44 -13.46 -6.78
N THR A 12 15.53 -12.71 -6.64
CA THR A 12 16.82 -13.23 -6.12
C THR A 12 16.86 -13.32 -4.58
N LEU A 13 15.89 -12.72 -3.88
CA LEU A 13 15.74 -12.72 -2.42
C LEU A 13 14.39 -13.32 -1.97
N SER A 14 13.74 -14.08 -2.86
CA SER A 14 12.33 -14.50 -2.81
C SER A 14 11.84 -15.06 -1.46
N HIS A 15 12.67 -15.82 -0.73
CA HIS A 15 12.30 -16.34 0.59
C HIS A 15 12.24 -15.24 1.66
N HIS A 16 13.20 -14.30 1.65
CA HIS A 16 13.27 -13.21 2.62
C HIS A 16 12.26 -12.10 2.29
N THR A 17 11.97 -11.87 1.01
CA THR A 17 10.94 -10.92 0.56
C THR A 17 9.54 -11.36 1.03
N SER A 18 9.24 -12.66 0.96
CA SER A 18 7.97 -13.20 1.46
C SER A 18 7.82 -13.00 2.97
N GLU A 19 8.89 -13.26 3.73
CA GLU A 19 8.92 -13.03 5.18
C GLU A 19 8.70 -11.54 5.52
N MET A 20 9.42 -10.62 4.86
CA MET A 20 9.27 -9.19 5.08
C MET A 20 7.87 -8.70 4.72
N PHE A 21 7.30 -9.19 3.61
CA PHE A 21 5.93 -8.87 3.22
C PHE A 21 4.91 -9.37 4.25
N SER A 22 5.02 -10.63 4.69
CA SER A 22 4.14 -11.18 5.73
C SER A 22 4.24 -10.40 7.03
N ARG A 23 5.44 -9.95 7.43
CA ARG A 23 5.61 -9.09 8.62
C ARG A 23 4.91 -7.75 8.45
N ASN A 24 5.01 -7.12 7.29
CA ASN A 24 4.32 -5.86 7.02
C ASN A 24 2.79 -6.00 7.03
N VAL A 25 2.27 -7.07 6.44
CA VAL A 25 0.82 -7.38 6.46
C VAL A 25 0.35 -7.67 7.87
N ALA A 26 1.08 -8.50 8.62
CA ALA A 26 0.74 -8.83 10.00
C ALA A 26 0.75 -7.60 10.92
N ALA A 27 1.74 -6.72 10.76
CA ALA A 27 1.79 -5.45 11.50
C ALA A 27 0.57 -4.57 11.18
N LEU A 28 0.22 -4.41 9.90
CA LEU A 28 -0.96 -3.64 9.50
C LEU A 28 -2.26 -4.23 10.07
N LEU A 29 -2.41 -5.56 10.03
CA LEU A 29 -3.56 -6.23 10.64
C LEU A 29 -3.58 -6.06 12.15
N GLY A 30 -2.41 -6.02 12.80
CA GLY A 30 -2.28 -5.72 14.23
C GLY A 30 -2.82 -4.34 14.59
N GLU A 31 -2.53 -3.31 13.80
CA GLU A 31 -3.07 -1.95 14.01
C GLU A 31 -4.60 -1.89 13.77
N MET A 32 -5.12 -2.70 12.84
CA MET A 32 -6.55 -2.76 12.53
C MET A 32 -7.38 -3.61 13.51
N LEU A 33 -6.75 -4.40 14.36
CA LEU A 33 -7.43 -5.32 15.28
C LEU A 33 -7.37 -4.78 16.70
N ASN A 34 -8.52 -4.55 17.31
CA ASN A 34 -8.64 -4.23 18.73
C ASN A 34 -9.36 -5.38 19.44
N GLU A 35 -8.67 -6.06 20.36
CA GLU A 35 -9.18 -7.24 21.09
C GLU A 35 -9.77 -8.35 20.20
N GLY A 36 -9.30 -8.47 18.96
CA GLY A 36 -9.79 -9.47 17.99
C GLY A 36 -11.00 -9.01 17.18
N GLU A 37 -11.51 -7.81 17.43
CA GLU A 37 -12.49 -7.15 16.57
C GLU A 37 -11.80 -6.22 15.57
N LEU A 38 -12.33 -6.17 14.35
CA LEU A 38 -11.83 -5.29 13.30
C LEU A 38 -12.24 -3.85 13.61
N ASN A 39 -11.29 -3.03 14.03
CA ASN A 39 -11.45 -1.60 14.28
C ASN A 39 -10.67 -0.83 13.20
N ILE A 40 -11.36 -0.40 12.16
CA ILE A 40 -10.78 0.44 11.12
C ILE A 40 -10.95 1.90 11.56
N ASP A 41 -9.92 2.43 12.21
CA ASP A 41 -9.85 3.85 12.54
C ASP A 41 -9.35 4.63 11.32
N LEU A 42 -10.19 5.53 10.80
CA LEU A 42 -9.85 6.37 9.66
C LEU A 42 -9.03 7.60 10.06
N ASP A 43 -8.97 7.92 11.36
CA ASP A 43 -8.13 9.00 11.90
C ASP A 43 -6.69 8.52 12.17
N ASP A 44 -6.46 7.20 12.16
CA ASP A 44 -5.13 6.62 12.22
C ASP A 44 -4.37 6.84 10.90
N GLU A 45 -3.26 7.58 10.95
CA GLU A 45 -2.46 7.94 9.78
C GLU A 45 -1.89 6.72 9.01
N VAL A 46 -1.61 5.61 9.70
CA VAL A 46 -1.09 4.38 9.09
C VAL A 46 -2.19 3.67 8.31
N ILE A 47 -3.40 3.60 8.87
CA ILE A 47 -4.57 3.01 8.22
C ILE A 47 -5.01 3.90 7.06
N ALA A 48 -5.20 5.20 7.30
CA ALA A 48 -5.63 6.17 6.29
C ALA A 48 -4.65 6.25 5.11
N GLY A 49 -3.34 6.30 5.39
CA GLY A 49 -2.30 6.38 4.36
C GLY A 49 -2.23 5.15 3.46
N LYS A 50 -2.66 3.98 3.96
CA LYS A 50 -2.68 2.71 3.21
C LYS A 50 -4.04 2.40 2.58
N MET A 51 -5.08 3.18 2.89
CA MET A 51 -6.43 2.95 2.39
C MET A 51 -6.61 3.47 0.97
N LEU A 52 -6.92 2.56 0.04
CA LEU A 52 -7.17 2.92 -1.35
C LEU A 52 -8.60 3.44 -1.56
N THR A 53 -9.60 2.70 -1.06
CA THR A 53 -11.01 3.05 -1.18
C THR A 53 -11.77 2.80 0.13
N HIS A 54 -12.82 3.60 0.35
CA HIS A 54 -13.77 3.44 1.45
C HIS A 54 -15.14 3.94 1.01
N GLU A 55 -16.20 3.17 1.27
CA GLU A 55 -17.59 3.53 0.94
C GLU A 55 -17.80 4.04 -0.50
N GLY A 56 -17.12 3.42 -1.47
CA GLY A 56 -17.23 3.80 -2.89
C GLY A 56 -16.45 5.06 -3.28
N LYS A 57 -15.66 5.64 -2.37
CA LYS A 57 -14.76 6.78 -2.64
C LYS A 57 -13.31 6.31 -2.67
N ILE A 58 -12.50 6.97 -3.49
CA ILE A 58 -11.04 6.82 -3.45
C ILE A 58 -10.53 7.73 -2.35
N MET A 59 -9.75 7.16 -1.42
CA MET A 59 -9.21 7.87 -0.25
C MET A 59 -7.74 8.25 -0.45
N ASN A 60 -7.01 7.48 -1.25
CA ASN A 60 -5.59 7.69 -1.48
C ASN A 60 -5.35 8.89 -2.43
N GLN A 61 -4.72 9.95 -1.90
CA GLN A 61 -4.48 11.18 -2.65
C GLN A 61 -3.63 10.97 -3.90
N HIS A 62 -2.59 10.14 -3.83
CA HIS A 62 -1.72 9.87 -4.99
C HIS A 62 -2.49 9.22 -6.15
N VAL A 63 -3.46 8.35 -5.84
CA VAL A 63 -4.32 7.74 -6.87
C VAL A 63 -5.33 8.74 -7.44
N LEU A 64 -5.88 9.62 -6.61
CA LEU A 64 -6.74 10.72 -7.08
C LEU A 64 -5.99 11.61 -8.07
N ASP A 65 -4.79 12.06 -7.71
CA ASP A 65 -3.96 12.92 -8.54
C ASP A 65 -3.68 12.25 -9.90
N LEU A 66 -3.29 10.97 -9.89
CA LEU A 66 -3.02 10.20 -11.11
C LEU A 66 -4.26 10.11 -12.03
N LEU A 67 -5.43 9.88 -11.47
CA LEU A 67 -6.67 9.76 -12.24
C LEU A 67 -7.15 11.10 -12.80
N ASP A 68 -6.85 12.21 -12.13
CA ASP A 68 -7.17 13.54 -12.63
C ASP A 68 -6.23 13.95 -13.77
N PHE A 69 -4.94 13.59 -13.70
CA PHE A 69 -4.03 13.74 -14.85
C PHE A 69 -4.50 12.96 -16.09
N GLU A 70 -5.02 11.73 -15.93
CA GLU A 70 -5.54 10.94 -17.06
C GLU A 70 -6.80 11.55 -17.70
N LYS A 71 -7.61 12.29 -16.93
CA LYS A 71 -8.80 12.97 -17.46
C LYS A 71 -8.44 14.21 -18.26
N GLU A 72 -7.41 14.94 -17.82
CA GLU A 72 -6.90 16.13 -18.51
C GLU A 72 -6.20 15.76 -19.84
N GLU A 73 -5.48 14.63 -19.91
CA GLU A 73 -4.87 14.17 -21.18
C GLU A 73 -5.87 13.64 -22.23
N LYS A 74 -7.07 13.23 -21.81
CA LYS A 74 -8.10 12.67 -22.70
C LYS A 74 -9.19 13.66 -23.12
N SER A 75 -9.09 14.93 -22.70
CA SER A 75 -9.98 16.03 -23.10
C SER A 75 -9.32 16.99 -24.07
#